data_AF-A0A956IGJ6-F1
#
_entry.id   AF-A0A956IGJ6-F1
#
_cell.length_a   1.000
_cell.length_b   1.000
_cell.length_c   1.000
_cell.angle_alpha   90.00
_cell.angle_beta   90.00
_cell.angle_gamma   90.00
#
_symmetry.space_group_name_H-M   'P 1'
#
loop_
_entity.id
_entity.type
_entity.pdbx_description
1 polymer ?
#
loop_
_entity_poly.entity_id
_entity_poly.type
_entity_poly.pdbx_seq_one_letter_code
_entity_poly.pdbx_strand_id
1 'polypeptide(L)'
;QPDFKECYFCAPLPLDETCQIQYPEVFADNLWPDGMPSFREDYLALGRELHAAGELLLRGCAAALDLPPETFGEAVRGGAHVSRLLRYLPVTDDQIAAGVLWGEEHTDFNLLTILPGGRFLDPEGAFCDNPDPESGLYLRTRADQEAPAGHKVRGVPPPGCLVAQVGQQLEILTGGAYLATPHVITAPRTPGYSRISAAHFVHLHPHRIVFPLEPFRNEETVAAYSPPVLAGTYGLKTLVDIGLAPPTALDKLGYRHYQRLEELRAR
;
A
#
# COMPACT_ATOMS: atom_id res chain seq x y z
N GLN A 1 -14.36 11.08 6.33
CA GLN A 1 -15.48 10.66 5.46
C GLN A 1 -15.21 9.23 4.98
N PRO A 2 -16.21 8.38 4.75
CA PRO A 2 -15.94 7.08 4.12
C PRO A 2 -15.44 7.32 2.69
N ASP A 3 -14.36 6.64 2.30
CA ASP A 3 -13.85 6.68 0.94
C ASP A 3 -14.90 6.12 -0.04
N PHE A 4 -15.22 6.86 -1.10
CA PHE A 4 -16.29 6.51 -2.03
C PHE A 4 -15.79 5.56 -3.13
N LYS A 5 -15.44 4.33 -2.73
CA LYS A 5 -14.83 3.33 -3.62
C LYS A 5 -15.18 1.89 -3.23
N GLU A 6 -15.15 1.01 -4.22
CA GLU A 6 -15.13 -0.44 -4.04
C GLU A 6 -13.74 -0.98 -4.41
N CYS A 7 -13.32 -2.06 -3.73
CA CYS A 7 -11.97 -2.63 -3.88
C CYS A 7 -12.04 -4.14 -4.06
N TYR A 8 -11.12 -4.68 -4.87
CA TYR A 8 -10.88 -6.11 -5.02
C TYR A 8 -9.40 -6.40 -4.80
N PHE A 9 -9.08 -7.21 -3.80
CA PHE A 9 -7.71 -7.53 -3.41
C PHE A 9 -7.27 -8.88 -3.96
N CYS A 10 -5.99 -8.99 -4.30
CA CYS A 10 -5.37 -10.24 -4.69
C CYS A 10 -3.91 -10.24 -4.24
N ALA A 11 -3.45 -11.33 -3.62
CA ALA A 11 -2.03 -11.65 -3.47
C ALA A 11 -1.53 -12.31 -4.77
N PRO A 12 -0.73 -11.63 -5.61
CA PRO A 12 -0.34 -12.16 -6.92
C PRO A 12 0.82 -13.15 -6.86
N LEU A 13 1.45 -13.30 -5.70
CA LEU A 13 2.59 -14.18 -5.45
C LEU A 13 2.22 -15.31 -4.48
N PRO A 14 2.97 -16.43 -4.48
CA PRO A 14 2.78 -17.49 -3.50
C PRO A 14 2.88 -16.96 -2.07
N LEU A 15 1.95 -17.38 -1.22
CA LEU A 15 1.94 -17.04 0.20
C LEU A 15 2.97 -17.87 0.95
N ASP A 16 3.70 -17.25 1.88
CA ASP A 16 4.59 -17.97 2.79
C ASP A 16 3.77 -18.83 3.77
N GLU A 17 3.99 -20.15 3.76
CA GLU A 17 3.22 -21.12 4.55
C GLU A 17 3.33 -20.90 6.07
N THR A 18 4.50 -20.44 6.54
CA THR A 18 4.69 -20.13 7.97
C THR A 18 3.91 -18.88 8.34
N CYS A 19 3.92 -17.87 7.47
CA CYS A 19 3.20 -16.62 7.69
C CYS A 19 1.68 -16.79 7.56
N GLN A 20 1.18 -17.75 6.77
CA GLN A 20 -0.24 -18.13 6.76
C GLN A 20 -0.72 -18.59 8.14
N ILE A 21 0.11 -19.33 8.88
CA ILE A 21 -0.22 -19.78 10.24
C ILE A 21 -0.16 -18.62 11.24
N GLN A 22 0.82 -17.73 11.09
CA GLN A 22 1.08 -16.65 12.04
C GLN A 22 0.16 -15.44 11.85
N TYR A 23 -0.15 -15.10 10.59
CA TYR A 23 -0.88 -13.91 10.15
C TYR A 23 -1.98 -14.25 9.12
N PRO A 24 -2.93 -15.15 9.43
CA PRO A 24 -3.96 -15.58 8.48
C PRO A 24 -4.87 -14.45 7.98
N GLU A 25 -4.97 -13.34 8.72
CA GLU A 25 -5.70 -12.13 8.30
C GLU A 25 -5.03 -11.42 7.10
N VAL A 26 -3.71 -11.59 6.95
CA VAL A 26 -2.88 -10.92 5.95
C VAL A 26 -2.48 -11.89 4.84
N PHE A 27 -2.28 -13.15 5.18
CA PHE A 27 -1.91 -14.24 4.27
C PHE A 27 -3.12 -15.15 4.03
N ALA A 28 -4.22 -14.56 3.54
CA ALA A 28 -5.43 -15.30 3.19
C ALA A 28 -5.41 -15.73 1.72
N ASP A 29 -6.06 -16.85 1.42
CA ASP A 29 -6.26 -17.29 0.04
C ASP A 29 -7.06 -16.27 -0.78
N ASN A 30 -6.68 -16.13 -2.05
CA ASN A 30 -7.43 -15.30 -2.99
C ASN A 30 -8.83 -15.87 -3.23
N LEU A 31 -9.82 -14.99 -3.17
CA LEU A 31 -11.17 -15.27 -3.69
C LEU A 31 -11.21 -14.90 -5.17
N TRP A 32 -12.04 -15.60 -5.95
CA TRP A 32 -12.20 -15.37 -7.39
C TRP A 32 -13.68 -15.31 -7.74
N PRO A 33 -14.11 -14.41 -8.65
CA PRO A 33 -15.50 -14.35 -9.07
C PRO A 33 -15.85 -15.54 -9.97
N ASP A 34 -17.05 -16.09 -9.78
CA ASP A 34 -17.59 -17.13 -10.65
C ASP A 34 -17.88 -16.58 -12.06
N GLY A 35 -17.74 -17.42 -13.08
CA GLY A 35 -18.13 -17.09 -14.45
C GLY A 35 -17.22 -16.08 -15.18
N MET A 36 -16.06 -15.73 -14.62
CA MET A 36 -15.08 -14.81 -15.24
C MET A 36 -13.72 -15.50 -15.45
N PRO A 37 -13.60 -16.42 -16.44
CA PRO A 37 -12.46 -17.32 -16.54
C PRO A 37 -11.11 -16.61 -16.71
N SER A 38 -11.05 -15.48 -17.41
CA SER A 38 -9.79 -14.74 -17.61
C SER A 38 -9.41 -13.86 -16.42
N PHE A 39 -10.38 -13.45 -15.58
CA PHE A 39 -10.16 -12.46 -14.53
C PHE A 39 -9.04 -12.87 -13.57
N ARG A 40 -9.02 -14.15 -13.17
CA ARG A 40 -7.97 -14.69 -12.31
C ARG A 40 -6.60 -14.60 -12.95
N GLU A 41 -6.47 -15.08 -14.18
CA GLU A 41 -5.18 -15.16 -14.87
C GLU A 41 -4.63 -13.77 -15.16
N ASP A 42 -5.49 -12.87 -15.69
CA ASP A 42 -5.15 -11.49 -16.03
C ASP A 42 -4.74 -10.69 -14.80
N TYR A 43 -5.47 -10.83 -13.68
CA TYR A 43 -5.17 -10.07 -12.48
C TYR A 43 -3.89 -10.57 -11.78
N LEU A 44 -3.67 -11.90 -11.74
CA LEU A 44 -2.42 -12.47 -11.26
C LEU A 44 -1.24 -12.05 -12.16
N ALA A 45 -1.42 -11.99 -13.47
CA ALA A 45 -0.38 -11.51 -14.40
C ALA A 45 -0.04 -10.03 -14.14
N LEU A 46 -1.06 -9.16 -14.07
CA LEU A 46 -0.88 -7.74 -13.75
C LEU A 46 -0.10 -7.56 -12.44
N GLY A 47 -0.50 -8.25 -11.38
CA GLY A 47 0.17 -8.15 -10.09
C GLY A 47 1.63 -8.61 -10.12
N ARG A 48 1.94 -9.68 -10.86
CA ARG A 48 3.31 -10.19 -11.03
C ARG A 48 4.20 -9.22 -11.80
N GLU A 49 3.71 -8.62 -12.88
CA GLU A 49 4.46 -7.64 -13.67
C GLU A 49 4.72 -6.35 -12.87
N LEU A 50 3.73 -5.88 -12.12
CA LEU A 50 3.90 -4.73 -11.21
C LEU A 50 4.90 -5.04 -10.09
N HIS A 51 4.89 -6.27 -9.57
CA HIS A 51 5.86 -6.71 -8.57
C HIS A 51 7.29 -6.70 -9.12
N ALA A 52 7.51 -7.26 -10.31
CA ALA A 52 8.80 -7.30 -10.96
C ALA A 52 9.35 -5.87 -11.22
N ALA A 53 8.48 -4.95 -11.66
CA ALA A 53 8.85 -3.53 -11.77
C ALA A 53 9.24 -2.92 -10.41
N GLY A 54 8.50 -3.26 -9.35
CA GLY A 54 8.81 -2.86 -7.98
C GLY A 54 10.18 -3.36 -7.50
N GLU A 55 10.51 -4.63 -7.72
CA GLU A 55 11.82 -5.19 -7.35
C GLU A 55 12.97 -4.48 -8.08
N LEU A 56 12.81 -4.17 -9.38
CA LEU A 56 13.81 -3.40 -10.12
C LEU A 56 14.01 -1.98 -9.56
N LEU A 57 12.91 -1.30 -9.20
CA LEU A 57 12.99 0.01 -8.56
C LEU A 57 13.66 -0.06 -7.20
N LEU A 58 13.36 -1.08 -6.39
CA LEU A 58 14.01 -1.29 -5.09
C LEU A 58 15.52 -1.51 -5.22
N ARG A 59 15.99 -2.20 -6.26
CA ARG A 59 17.44 -2.32 -6.54
C ARG A 59 18.06 -0.96 -6.85
N GLY A 60 17.37 -0.12 -7.62
CA GLY A 60 17.79 1.26 -7.87
C GLY A 60 17.81 2.11 -6.60
N CYS A 61 16.79 1.98 -5.75
CA CYS A 61 16.71 2.67 -4.46
C CYS A 61 17.87 2.30 -3.53
N ALA A 62 18.25 1.01 -3.47
CA ALA A 62 19.39 0.54 -2.69
C ALA A 62 20.71 1.10 -3.24
N ALA A 63 20.91 1.04 -4.55
CA ALA A 63 22.11 1.56 -5.19
C ALA A 63 22.28 3.07 -4.98
N ALA A 64 21.20 3.86 -5.03
CA ALA A 64 21.23 5.31 -4.77
C ALA A 64 21.54 5.67 -3.31
N LEU A 65 21.48 4.71 -2.39
CA LEU A 65 21.86 4.87 -0.99
C LEU A 65 23.20 4.17 -0.65
N ASP A 66 23.97 3.76 -1.68
CA ASP A 66 25.21 3.00 -1.52
C ASP A 66 25.05 1.69 -0.71
N LEU A 67 23.86 1.10 -0.76
CA LEU A 67 23.58 -0.22 -0.18
C LEU A 67 23.80 -1.33 -1.23
N PRO A 68 24.05 -2.59 -0.79
CA PRO A 68 23.98 -3.73 -1.69
C PRO A 68 22.63 -3.74 -2.47
N PRO A 69 22.62 -3.85 -3.81
CA PRO A 69 21.39 -3.74 -4.61
C PRO A 69 20.26 -4.71 -4.19
N GLU A 70 20.63 -5.84 -3.58
CA GLU A 70 19.75 -6.91 -3.15
C GLU A 70 19.09 -6.62 -1.79
N THR A 71 19.56 -5.60 -1.07
CA THR A 71 19.14 -5.27 0.31
C THR A 71 17.63 -5.26 0.49
N PHE A 72 16.91 -4.54 -0.38
CA PHE A 72 15.46 -4.47 -0.29
C PHE A 72 14.77 -5.67 -0.94
N GLY A 73 15.31 -6.23 -2.02
CA GLY A 73 14.78 -7.44 -2.67
C GLY A 73 14.74 -8.65 -1.73
N GLU A 74 15.80 -8.87 -0.96
CA GLU A 74 15.84 -9.91 0.06
C GLU A 74 14.91 -9.62 1.24
N ALA A 75 14.66 -8.35 1.54
CA ALA A 75 13.78 -7.94 2.62
C ALA A 75 12.30 -8.17 2.30
N VAL A 76 11.92 -8.10 1.01
CA VAL A 76 10.54 -8.28 0.55
C VAL A 76 10.18 -9.71 0.20
N ARG A 77 11.16 -10.59 -0.05
CA ARG A 77 10.89 -11.98 -0.44
C ARG A 77 9.95 -12.70 0.54
N GLY A 78 8.84 -13.23 0.02
CA GLY A 78 7.79 -13.89 0.83
C GLY A 78 6.91 -12.91 1.62
N GLY A 79 6.98 -11.62 1.32
CA GLY A 79 6.16 -10.59 1.92
C GLY A 79 4.68 -10.71 1.58
N ALA A 80 3.86 -9.99 2.35
CA ALA A 80 2.42 -9.89 2.16
C ALA A 80 2.07 -8.97 0.97
N HIS A 81 2.61 -9.27 -0.22
CA HIS A 81 2.37 -8.48 -1.42
C HIS A 81 0.90 -8.55 -1.82
N VAL A 82 0.31 -7.39 -2.07
CA VAL A 82 -1.11 -7.31 -2.42
C VAL A 82 -1.32 -6.33 -3.56
N SER A 83 -2.07 -6.77 -4.55
CA SER A 83 -2.63 -5.93 -5.59
C SER A 83 -4.06 -5.55 -5.20
N ARG A 84 -4.44 -4.32 -5.51
CA ARG A 84 -5.77 -3.77 -5.29
C ARG A 84 -6.28 -3.18 -6.59
N LEU A 85 -7.37 -3.73 -7.11
CA LEU A 85 -8.23 -3.06 -8.09
C LEU A 85 -9.21 -2.19 -7.34
N LEU A 86 -9.42 -0.98 -7.84
CA LEU A 86 -10.30 0.01 -7.25
C LEU A 86 -11.28 0.49 -8.32
N ARG A 87 -12.53 0.68 -7.92
CA ARG A 87 -13.46 1.55 -8.63
C ARG A 87 -13.91 2.65 -7.69
N TYR A 88 -13.55 3.88 -8.04
CA TYR A 88 -14.09 5.08 -7.41
C TYR A 88 -15.47 5.35 -7.97
N LEU A 89 -16.45 5.44 -7.06
CA LEU A 89 -17.86 5.51 -7.41
C LEU A 89 -18.26 6.94 -7.83
N PRO A 90 -19.30 7.10 -8.66
CA PRO A 90 -19.83 8.41 -9.00
C PRO A 90 -20.21 9.23 -7.76
N VAL A 91 -19.87 10.52 -7.81
CA VAL A 91 -20.28 11.51 -6.81
C VAL A 91 -21.52 12.28 -7.29
N THR A 92 -22.40 12.66 -6.36
CA THR A 92 -23.57 13.51 -6.61
C THR A 92 -23.20 15.00 -6.53
N ASP A 93 -24.10 15.88 -6.99
CA ASP A 93 -23.90 17.33 -6.87
C ASP A 93 -23.72 17.79 -5.41
N ASP A 94 -24.50 17.24 -4.48
CA ASP A 94 -24.37 17.54 -3.05
C ASP A 94 -22.99 17.11 -2.51
N GLN A 95 -22.47 15.96 -2.96
CA GLN A 95 -21.16 15.47 -2.57
C GLN A 95 -20.03 16.33 -3.15
N ILE A 96 -20.19 16.80 -4.40
CA ILE A 96 -19.26 17.75 -5.03
C ILE A 96 -19.26 19.07 -4.25
N ALA A 97 -20.43 19.60 -3.90
CA ALA A 97 -20.56 20.83 -3.11
C ALA A 97 -19.95 20.70 -1.70
N ALA A 98 -20.02 19.51 -1.11
CA ALA A 98 -19.40 19.18 0.17
C ALA A 98 -17.88 18.90 0.07
N GLY A 99 -17.30 18.87 -1.13
CA GLY A 99 -15.87 18.62 -1.34
C GLY A 99 -15.47 17.16 -1.06
N VAL A 100 -16.37 16.20 -1.28
CA VAL A 100 -16.09 14.77 -1.08
C VAL A 100 -14.92 14.33 -1.97
N LEU A 101 -13.99 13.60 -1.35
CA LEU A 101 -12.83 13.03 -2.03
C LEU A 101 -13.10 11.56 -2.35
N TRP A 102 -12.47 11.08 -3.41
CA TRP A 102 -12.43 9.68 -3.77
C TRP A 102 -11.45 8.88 -2.88
N GLY A 103 -10.44 9.55 -2.34
CA GLY A 103 -9.61 9.05 -1.26
C GLY A 103 -9.00 10.21 -0.49
N GLU A 104 -9.13 10.20 0.83
CA GLU A 104 -8.50 11.19 1.71
C GLU A 104 -6.97 11.19 1.60
N GLU A 105 -6.33 12.26 2.08
CA GLU A 105 -4.86 12.29 2.09
C GLU A 105 -4.31 11.25 3.07
N HIS A 106 -3.44 10.37 2.58
CA HIS A 106 -2.78 9.36 3.40
C HIS A 106 -1.39 9.02 2.87
N THR A 107 -0.66 8.24 3.66
CA THR A 107 0.55 7.55 3.22
C THR A 107 0.31 6.04 3.26
N ASP A 108 1.03 5.34 2.40
CA ASP A 108 0.97 3.89 2.30
C ASP A 108 1.92 3.24 3.33
N PHE A 109 1.46 2.26 4.09
CA PHE A 109 2.26 1.66 5.17
C PHE A 109 3.23 0.55 4.69
N ASN A 110 3.16 0.14 3.43
CA ASN A 110 4.06 -0.84 2.82
C ASN A 110 5.45 -0.25 2.52
N LEU A 111 6.30 -1.00 1.79
CA LEU A 111 7.64 -0.57 1.38
C LEU A 111 7.58 0.33 0.14
N LEU A 112 6.93 -0.15 -0.92
CA LEU A 112 6.82 0.54 -2.20
C LEU A 112 5.46 0.27 -2.84
N THR A 113 4.82 1.31 -3.39
CA THR A 113 3.54 1.19 -4.12
C THR A 113 3.76 1.48 -5.60
N ILE A 114 3.25 0.63 -6.48
CA ILE A 114 3.30 0.79 -7.94
C ILE A 114 1.89 0.96 -8.49
N LEU A 115 1.68 1.98 -9.32
CA LEU A 115 0.38 2.30 -9.91
C LEU A 115 0.49 2.34 -11.44
N PRO A 116 -0.21 1.45 -12.17
CA PRO A 116 -0.28 1.49 -13.63
C PRO A 116 -1.21 2.58 -14.20
N GLY A 117 -1.69 3.47 -13.35
CA GLY A 117 -2.67 4.49 -13.69
C GLY A 117 -4.12 4.00 -13.59
N GLY A 118 -5.03 4.82 -14.10
CA GLY A 118 -6.46 4.52 -14.10
C GLY A 118 -7.14 4.92 -15.40
N ARG A 119 -8.43 4.61 -15.50
CA ARG A 119 -9.31 4.98 -16.61
C ARG A 119 -10.60 5.56 -16.05
N PHE A 120 -11.14 6.56 -16.73
CA PHE A 120 -12.43 7.15 -16.38
C PHE A 120 -13.54 6.46 -17.16
N LEU A 121 -14.71 6.43 -16.55
CA LEU A 121 -15.95 5.97 -17.13
C LEU A 121 -16.96 7.11 -17.06
N ASP A 122 -17.67 7.34 -18.17
CA ASP A 122 -18.78 8.29 -18.23
C ASP A 122 -20.01 7.77 -17.44
N PRO A 123 -21.06 8.59 -17.28
CA PRO A 123 -22.28 8.18 -16.57
C PRO A 123 -22.96 6.93 -17.16
N GLU A 124 -22.75 6.66 -18.45
CA GLU A 124 -23.27 5.49 -19.16
C GLU A 124 -22.37 4.25 -18.98
N GLY A 125 -21.20 4.41 -18.36
CA GLY A 125 -20.25 3.33 -18.07
C GLY A 125 -19.27 3.02 -19.19
N ALA A 126 -19.17 3.88 -20.22
CA ALA A 126 -18.19 3.76 -21.29
C ALA A 126 -16.88 4.46 -20.92
N PHE A 127 -15.76 3.95 -21.44
CA PHE A 127 -14.45 4.57 -21.25
C PHE A 127 -14.40 5.97 -21.86
N CYS A 128 -13.95 6.95 -21.09
CA CYS A 128 -13.85 8.34 -21.50
C CYS A 128 -12.51 8.96 -21.08
N ASP A 129 -12.23 10.13 -21.64
CA ASP A 129 -11.15 11.00 -21.15
C ASP A 129 -11.46 11.51 -19.74
N ASN A 130 -10.45 12.07 -19.07
CA ASN A 130 -10.66 12.66 -17.76
C ASN A 130 -11.66 13.83 -17.86
N PRO A 131 -12.84 13.76 -17.20
CA PRO A 131 -13.88 14.79 -17.29
C PRO A 131 -13.50 16.11 -16.58
N ASP A 132 -12.52 16.08 -15.67
CA ASP A 132 -12.06 17.25 -14.93
C ASP A 132 -10.54 17.18 -14.75
N PRO A 133 -9.75 18.12 -15.32
CA PRO A 133 -8.30 18.12 -15.15
C PRO A 133 -7.86 18.19 -13.68
N GLU A 134 -8.72 18.69 -12.78
CA GLU A 134 -8.47 18.76 -11.34
C GLU A 134 -8.83 17.45 -10.58
N SER A 135 -9.26 16.42 -11.30
CA SER A 135 -9.59 15.10 -10.74
C SER A 135 -8.45 14.08 -10.90
N GLY A 136 -8.40 13.12 -9.97
CA GLY A 136 -7.46 12.00 -9.99
C GLY A 136 -6.46 12.01 -8.84
N LEU A 137 -5.33 11.34 -9.06
CA LEU A 137 -4.28 11.19 -8.06
C LEU A 137 -3.44 12.46 -7.94
N TYR A 138 -3.19 12.87 -6.70
CA TYR A 138 -2.21 13.90 -6.36
C TYR A 138 -1.26 13.42 -5.28
N LEU A 139 0.00 13.82 -5.42
CA LEU A 139 1.11 13.56 -4.52
C LEU A 139 1.48 14.88 -3.84
N ARG A 140 1.89 14.83 -2.57
CA ARG A 140 2.44 15.99 -1.87
C ARG A 140 3.96 15.88 -1.82
N THR A 141 4.66 16.91 -2.30
CA THR A 141 6.12 16.98 -2.20
C THR A 141 6.56 17.22 -0.76
N ARG A 142 7.88 17.16 -0.54
CA ARG A 142 8.49 17.73 0.68
C ARG A 142 8.15 19.21 0.78
N ALA A 143 8.07 19.69 2.02
CA ALA A 143 7.98 21.11 2.31
C ALA A 143 9.24 21.84 1.83
N ASP A 144 9.05 23.06 1.33
CA ASP A 144 10.12 23.98 1.01
C ASP A 144 9.76 25.40 1.50
N GLN A 145 10.62 26.37 1.21
CA GLN A 145 10.41 27.75 1.65
C GLN A 145 9.17 28.40 1.04
N GLU A 146 8.74 27.96 -0.15
CA GLU A 146 7.58 28.52 -0.87
C GLU A 146 6.28 27.81 -0.49
N ALA A 147 6.34 26.50 -0.22
CA ALA A 147 5.23 25.68 0.26
C ALA A 147 5.63 24.93 1.54
N PRO A 148 5.42 25.51 2.73
CA PRO A 148 5.74 24.86 4.00
C PRO A 148 4.96 23.57 4.28
N ALA A 149 3.86 23.32 3.56
CA ALA A 149 3.10 22.07 3.60
C ALA A 149 3.49 21.09 2.48
N GLY A 150 4.35 21.50 1.55
CA GLY A 150 4.65 20.79 0.30
C GLY A 150 3.70 21.18 -0.83
N HIS A 151 4.17 20.99 -2.07
CA HIS A 151 3.39 21.25 -3.28
C HIS A 151 2.50 20.06 -3.61
N LYS A 152 1.30 20.35 -4.11
CA LYS A 152 0.39 19.34 -4.65
C LYS A 152 0.74 19.09 -6.11
N VAL A 153 1.26 17.90 -6.42
CA VAL A 153 1.70 17.49 -7.75
C VAL A 153 0.77 16.42 -8.31
N ARG A 154 0.39 16.55 -9.58
CA ARG A 154 -0.52 15.60 -10.22
C ARG A 154 0.19 14.28 -10.52
N GLY A 155 -0.42 13.16 -10.13
CA GLY A 155 0.07 11.80 -10.37
C GLY A 155 -0.31 11.26 -11.74
N VAL A 156 0.02 11.97 -12.81
CA VAL A 156 -0.23 11.54 -14.20
C VAL A 156 1.10 11.11 -14.83
N PRO A 157 1.37 9.79 -14.96
CA PRO A 157 2.58 9.35 -15.63
C PRO A 157 2.47 9.59 -17.15
N PRO A 158 3.58 9.79 -17.86
CA PRO A 158 3.60 9.77 -19.32
C PRO A 158 3.03 8.45 -19.89
N PRO A 159 2.57 8.43 -21.16
CA PRO A 159 2.16 7.19 -21.81
C PRO A 159 3.25 6.12 -21.72
N GLY A 160 2.88 4.92 -21.27
CA GLY A 160 3.82 3.80 -21.09
C GLY A 160 4.62 3.82 -19.77
N CYS A 161 4.40 4.81 -18.90
CA CYS A 161 5.05 4.89 -17.59
C CYS A 161 4.11 4.49 -16.45
N LEU A 162 4.72 4.13 -15.32
CA LEU A 162 4.05 3.83 -14.05
C LEU A 162 4.32 4.97 -13.05
N VAL A 163 3.44 5.15 -12.09
CA VAL A 163 3.74 5.94 -10.88
C VAL A 163 4.26 4.97 -9.82
N ALA A 164 5.31 5.36 -9.09
CA ALA A 164 5.79 4.65 -7.93
C ALA A 164 5.84 5.60 -6.73
N GLN A 165 5.46 5.12 -5.56
CA GLN A 165 5.42 5.90 -4.31
C GLN A 165 6.15 5.13 -3.22
N VAL A 166 6.92 5.88 -2.43
CA VAL A 166 7.56 5.36 -1.22
C VAL A 166 6.49 5.17 -0.14
N GLY A 167 6.52 4.02 0.54
CA GLY A 167 5.70 3.76 1.72
C GLY A 167 6.48 3.88 3.03
N GLN A 168 5.77 3.82 4.15
CA GLN A 168 6.30 4.03 5.50
C GLN A 168 7.40 3.02 5.86
N GLN A 169 7.31 1.75 5.42
CA GLN A 169 8.36 0.77 5.71
C GLN A 169 9.71 1.18 5.11
N LEU A 170 9.73 1.77 3.90
CA LEU A 170 10.99 2.18 3.26
C LEU A 170 11.55 3.44 3.90
N GLU A 171 10.67 4.36 4.30
CA GLU A 171 11.07 5.52 5.11
C GLU A 171 11.76 5.08 6.40
N ILE A 172 11.12 4.20 7.16
CA ILE A 172 11.66 3.71 8.44
C ILE A 172 13.00 3.00 8.22
N LEU A 173 13.10 2.11 7.24
CA LEU A 173 14.36 1.40 6.95
C LEU A 173 15.50 2.34 6.55
N THR A 174 15.19 3.47 5.90
CA THR A 174 16.19 4.41 5.40
C THR A 174 16.41 5.62 6.31
N GLY A 175 15.82 5.61 7.51
CA GLY A 175 15.93 6.72 8.46
C GLY A 175 15.46 8.06 7.87
N GLY A 176 14.47 8.04 6.97
CA GLY A 176 13.94 9.24 6.32
C GLY A 176 14.66 9.70 5.04
N ALA A 177 15.68 8.97 4.55
CA ALA A 177 16.32 9.33 3.27
C ALA A 177 15.31 9.26 2.11
N TYR A 178 14.50 8.20 2.09
CA TYR A 178 13.22 8.18 1.37
C TYR A 178 12.09 8.51 2.34
N LEU A 179 11.06 9.23 1.87
CA LEU A 179 9.92 9.62 2.70
C LEU A 179 8.62 9.08 2.12
N ALA A 180 7.77 8.52 2.96
CA ALA A 180 6.45 8.05 2.61
C ALA A 180 5.65 9.19 1.98
N THR A 181 5.18 8.99 0.76
CA THR A 181 4.62 10.08 -0.05
C THR A 181 3.14 10.31 0.29
N PRO A 182 2.75 11.44 0.89
CA PRO A 182 1.35 11.73 1.14
C PRO A 182 0.64 11.92 -0.19
N HIS A 183 -0.56 11.38 -0.32
CA HIS A 183 -1.31 11.44 -1.56
C HIS A 183 -2.81 11.40 -1.33
N VAL A 184 -3.54 12.03 -2.24
CA VAL A 184 -5.00 12.23 -2.18
C VAL A 184 -5.60 11.95 -3.54
N ILE A 185 -6.85 11.46 -3.58
CA ILE A 185 -7.57 11.21 -4.82
C ILE A 185 -8.81 12.10 -4.86
N THR A 186 -8.80 13.07 -5.78
CA THR A 186 -9.92 14.01 -5.96
C THR A 186 -10.96 13.45 -6.93
N ALA A 187 -12.22 13.65 -6.61
CA ALA A 187 -13.33 13.37 -7.50
C ALA A 187 -13.48 14.50 -8.55
N PRO A 188 -14.06 14.22 -9.73
CA PRO A 188 -14.40 15.25 -10.69
C PRO A 188 -15.49 16.18 -10.16
N ARG A 189 -15.45 17.45 -10.55
CA ARG A 189 -16.51 18.44 -10.26
C ARG A 189 -17.73 18.30 -11.17
N THR A 190 -17.82 17.19 -11.89
CA THR A 190 -18.97 16.82 -12.71
C THR A 190 -19.50 15.48 -12.22
N PRO A 191 -20.80 15.39 -11.88
CA PRO A 191 -21.36 14.17 -11.30
C PRO A 191 -21.42 13.03 -12.32
N GLY A 192 -21.64 11.82 -11.83
CA GLY A 192 -21.90 10.64 -12.67
C GLY A 192 -20.68 9.88 -13.18
N TYR A 193 -19.50 10.51 -13.20
CA TYR A 193 -18.27 9.85 -13.65
C TYR A 193 -17.66 8.94 -12.59
N SER A 194 -17.09 7.81 -13.01
CA SER A 194 -16.33 6.90 -12.15
C SER A 194 -14.90 6.71 -12.65
N ARG A 195 -14.04 6.13 -11.81
CA ARG A 195 -12.64 5.85 -12.17
C ARG A 195 -12.27 4.44 -11.73
N ILE A 196 -11.72 3.64 -12.63
CA ILE A 196 -11.06 2.39 -12.29
C ILE A 196 -9.55 2.59 -12.20
N SER A 197 -8.90 1.94 -11.25
CA SER A 197 -7.45 2.03 -11.03
C SER A 197 -6.92 0.73 -10.44
N ALA A 198 -5.61 0.54 -10.51
CA ALA A 198 -4.93 -0.50 -9.75
C ALA A 198 -3.80 0.10 -8.90
N ALA A 199 -3.42 -0.60 -7.84
CA ALA A 199 -2.21 -0.37 -7.07
C ALA A 199 -1.62 -1.72 -6.65
N HIS A 200 -0.30 -1.84 -6.68
CA HIS A 200 0.43 -2.99 -6.15
C HIS A 200 1.31 -2.55 -4.99
N PHE A 201 1.13 -3.18 -3.83
CA PHE A 201 1.84 -2.87 -2.60
C PHE A 201 2.90 -3.94 -2.33
N VAL A 202 4.16 -3.52 -2.36
CA VAL A 202 5.30 -4.36 -2.00
C VAL A 202 5.54 -4.21 -0.50
N HIS A 203 5.40 -5.28 0.27
CA HIS A 203 5.61 -5.30 1.71
C HIS A 203 6.91 -6.02 2.08
N LEU A 204 7.51 -5.62 3.20
CA LEU A 204 8.53 -6.44 3.85
C LEU A 204 7.98 -7.82 4.24
N HIS A 205 8.85 -8.82 4.26
CA HIS A 205 8.54 -10.11 4.86
C HIS A 205 8.18 -9.93 6.36
N PRO A 206 7.14 -10.60 6.89
CA PRO A 206 6.65 -10.36 8.25
C PRO A 206 7.69 -10.49 9.36
N HIS A 207 8.71 -11.32 9.17
CA HIS A 207 9.83 -11.50 10.12
C HIS A 207 10.94 -10.47 10.01
N ARG A 208 10.86 -9.51 9.07
CA ARG A 208 11.82 -8.41 9.02
C ARG A 208 11.52 -7.41 10.12
N ILE A 209 12.57 -6.85 10.69
CA ILE A 209 12.48 -5.76 11.66
C ILE A 209 12.26 -4.46 10.88
N VAL A 210 11.22 -3.72 11.24
CA VAL A 210 10.94 -2.37 10.79
C VAL A 210 11.65 -1.41 11.73
N PHE A 211 12.87 -1.03 11.34
CA PHE A 211 13.75 -0.11 12.07
C PHE A 211 14.84 0.37 11.11
N PRO A 212 15.44 1.57 11.28
CA PRO A 212 16.50 2.05 10.41
C PRO A 212 17.62 1.02 10.23
N LEU A 213 18.07 0.82 8.99
CA LEU A 213 19.25 0.02 8.69
C LEU A 213 20.47 0.67 9.35
N GLU A 214 21.48 -0.14 9.66
CA GLU A 214 22.65 0.30 10.42
C GLU A 214 23.29 1.61 9.92
N PRO A 215 23.49 1.84 8.60
CA PRO A 215 24.04 3.09 8.10
C PRO A 215 23.20 4.35 8.37
N PHE A 216 21.90 4.20 8.63
CA PHE A 216 20.97 5.31 8.86
C PHE A 216 20.62 5.51 10.34
N ARG A 217 21.30 4.81 11.25
CA ARG A 217 21.08 4.95 12.69
C ARG A 217 21.90 6.11 13.25
N ASN A 218 21.20 7.07 13.83
CA ASN A 218 21.74 8.11 14.68
C ASN A 218 20.75 8.38 15.82
N GLU A 219 21.05 9.31 16.72
CA GLU A 219 20.18 9.62 17.87
C GLU A 219 18.76 10.02 17.43
N GLU A 220 18.64 10.84 16.38
CA GLU A 220 17.37 11.32 15.85
C GLU A 220 16.54 10.18 15.22
N THR A 221 17.14 9.39 14.32
CA THR A 221 16.42 8.31 13.63
C THR A 221 16.07 7.17 14.58
N VAL A 222 16.94 6.87 15.56
CA VAL A 222 16.64 5.89 16.61
C VAL A 222 15.48 6.39 17.46
N ALA A 223 15.47 7.65 17.88
CA ALA A 223 14.38 8.22 18.68
C ALA A 223 13.05 8.24 17.90
N ALA A 224 13.07 8.59 16.61
CA ALA A 224 11.89 8.70 15.76
C ALA A 224 11.22 7.35 15.47
N TYR A 225 12.00 6.28 15.32
CA TYR A 225 11.52 4.98 14.85
C TYR A 225 11.61 3.85 15.88
N SER A 226 11.80 4.16 17.16
CA SER A 226 11.84 3.18 18.26
C SER A 226 10.47 2.94 18.92
N PRO A 227 10.27 1.77 19.55
CA PRO A 227 11.14 0.60 19.53
C PRO A 227 11.03 -0.17 18.20
N PRO A 228 12.05 -0.98 17.83
CA PRO A 228 11.96 -1.87 16.66
C PRO A 228 10.77 -2.83 16.76
N VAL A 229 10.07 -3.06 15.66
CA VAL A 229 8.94 -3.99 15.57
C VAL A 229 9.09 -4.93 14.38
N LEU A 230 8.48 -6.11 14.43
CA LEU A 230 8.38 -6.98 13.24
C LEU A 230 7.38 -6.40 12.24
N ALA A 231 7.67 -6.53 10.94
CA ALA A 231 6.82 -6.04 9.86
C ALA A 231 5.41 -6.64 9.90
N GLY A 232 5.27 -7.91 10.29
CA GLY A 232 3.96 -8.54 10.49
C GLY A 232 3.16 -7.91 11.63
N THR A 233 3.82 -7.61 12.76
CA THR A 233 3.20 -6.92 13.90
C THR A 233 2.80 -5.50 13.55
N TYR A 234 3.70 -4.78 12.88
CA TYR A 234 3.44 -3.44 12.38
C TYR A 234 2.24 -3.41 11.43
N GLY A 235 2.24 -4.27 10.40
CA GLY A 235 1.14 -4.36 9.44
C GLY A 235 -0.19 -4.72 10.09
N LEU A 236 -0.23 -5.70 11.00
CA LEU A 236 -1.45 -6.10 11.68
C LEU A 236 -2.00 -4.98 12.59
N LYS A 237 -1.11 -4.29 13.31
CA LYS A 237 -1.49 -3.13 14.13
C LYS A 237 -2.05 -2.00 13.27
N THR A 238 -1.40 -1.68 12.14
CA THR A 238 -1.89 -0.66 11.21
C THR A 238 -3.26 -1.03 10.67
N LEU A 239 -3.51 -2.28 10.27
CA LEU A 239 -4.82 -2.73 9.81
C LEU A 239 -5.91 -2.56 10.88
N VAL A 240 -5.59 -2.83 12.15
CA VAL A 240 -6.53 -2.58 13.25
C VAL A 240 -6.79 -1.09 13.44
N ASP A 241 -5.75 -0.26 13.42
CA ASP A 241 -5.87 1.19 13.63
C ASP A 241 -6.70 1.89 12.56
N ILE A 242 -6.61 1.41 11.31
CA ILE A 242 -7.40 1.95 10.19
C ILE A 242 -8.73 1.21 9.99
N GLY A 243 -9.10 0.31 10.90
CA GLY A 243 -10.40 -0.38 10.90
C GLY A 243 -10.57 -1.48 9.84
N LEU A 244 -9.47 -1.99 9.27
CA LEU A 244 -9.48 -3.12 8.31
C LEU A 244 -9.25 -4.48 8.97
N ALA A 245 -8.96 -4.54 10.27
CA ALA A 245 -8.91 -5.76 11.07
C ALA A 245 -9.59 -5.54 12.44
N PRO A 246 -10.21 -6.58 13.04
CA PRO A 246 -10.79 -6.45 14.37
C PRO A 246 -9.71 -6.27 15.44
N PRO A 247 -9.98 -5.55 16.55
CA PRO A 247 -9.02 -5.40 17.65
C PRO A 247 -8.47 -6.73 18.19
N THR A 248 -9.29 -7.79 18.17
CA THR A 248 -8.91 -9.16 18.58
C THR A 248 -7.79 -9.77 17.73
N ALA A 249 -7.49 -9.21 16.55
CA ALA A 249 -6.32 -9.61 15.77
C ALA A 249 -5.01 -9.36 16.53
N LEU A 250 -4.99 -8.41 17.47
CA LEU A 250 -3.81 -8.12 18.30
C LEU A 250 -3.63 -9.08 19.48
N ASP A 251 -4.65 -9.86 19.84
CA ASP A 251 -4.57 -10.87 20.91
C ASP A 251 -3.52 -11.95 20.60
N LYS A 252 -3.15 -12.06 19.31
CA LYS A 252 -2.11 -12.94 18.80
C LYS A 252 -0.69 -12.52 19.17
N LEU A 253 -0.48 -11.25 19.55
CA LEU A 253 0.84 -10.69 19.87
C LEU A 253 1.38 -11.12 21.24
N GLY A 254 0.67 -12.01 21.94
CA GLY A 254 1.09 -12.62 23.20
C GLY A 254 1.82 -13.96 23.05
N TYR A 255 2.52 -14.35 24.11
CA TYR A 255 3.19 -15.64 24.27
C TYR A 255 2.18 -16.81 24.32
N ARG A 256 1.64 -17.23 23.16
CA ARG A 256 0.70 -18.38 23.05
C ARG A 256 1.26 -19.68 23.61
N HIS A 257 2.57 -19.78 23.74
CA HIS A 257 3.19 -20.93 24.38
C HIS A 257 2.78 -21.07 25.86
N TYR A 258 2.33 -20.01 26.55
CA TYR A 258 1.82 -20.13 27.92
C TYR A 258 0.54 -20.96 28.01
N GLN A 259 -0.38 -20.88 27.04
CA GLN A 259 -1.55 -21.77 26.99
C GLN A 259 -1.11 -23.23 26.89
N ARG A 260 -0.15 -23.52 26.01
CA ARG A 260 0.47 -24.85 25.92
C ARG A 260 1.15 -25.27 27.22
N LEU A 261 1.85 -24.35 27.91
CA LEU A 261 2.48 -24.63 29.20
C LEU A 261 1.46 -24.87 30.32
N GLU A 262 0.33 -24.15 30.31
CA GLU A 262 -0.79 -24.36 31.23
C GLU A 262 -1.42 -25.73 31.02
N GLU A 263 -1.68 -26.12 29.77
CA GLU A 263 -2.16 -27.47 29.42
C GLU A 263 -1.20 -28.58 29.85
N LEU A 264 0.11 -28.36 29.70
CA LEU A 264 1.14 -29.29 30.16
C LEU A 264 1.17 -29.43 31.69
N ARG A 265 0.92 -28.33 32.42
CA ARG A 265 0.88 -28.34 33.90
C ARG A 265 -0.41 -28.95 34.46
N ALA A 266 -1.47 -29.03 33.65
CA ALA A 266 -2.77 -29.58 34.04
C ALA A 266 -2.89 -31.11 33.86
N ARG A 267 -1.85 -31.77 33.33
CA ARG A 267 -1.75 -33.24 33.19
C ARG A 267 -0.92 -33.85 34.31
#